data_AF-W7Y9B8-F1
#
_entry.id   AF-W7Y9B8-F1
#
_cell.length_a   1.000
_cell.length_b   1.000
_cell.length_c   1.000
_cell.angle_alpha   90.00
_cell.angle_beta   90.00
_cell.angle_gamma   90.00
#
_symmetry.space_group_name_H-M   'P 1'
#
loop_
_entity.id
_entity.type
_entity.pdbx_description
1 polymer ?
#
loop_
_entity_poly.entity_id
_entity_poly.type
_entity_poly.pdbx_seq_one_letter_code
_entity_poly.pdbx_strand_id
1 'polypeptide(L)'
;MNNLISEDIEAKLLANLPIDIGNGLLYYPTPFIKAVDIGLSTYNLYVSLFLIDKTSINKAIDDRITNFDIFYANCYHDTEFKDAAFSALRLFFMEEPEMYEDIEGVSIIFPSNGLILNFKNFDNFQLILKTVHHLKTNNKPEFNPKDSRAQAMIDLILKQRKQQPTPKEKMTLVSIVSGLSWKSNGVSIKEILDLNIYQIYNGFFTTNNIDNYHHTLSAIYAGTIDSKNIKMADMHWANKP
;
A
#
# COMPACT_ATOMS: atom_id res chain seq x y z
N MET A 1 12.64 -14.54 6.82
CA MET A 1 13.41 -13.28 6.68
C MET A 1 12.55 -12.04 6.45
N ASN A 2 11.23 -12.15 6.21
CA ASN A 2 10.39 -11.01 5.80
C ASN A 2 9.77 -10.14 6.91
N ASN A 3 9.75 -10.57 8.18
CA ASN A 3 9.04 -9.81 9.24
C ASN A 3 9.83 -8.61 9.78
N LEU A 4 11.15 -8.71 9.92
CA LEU A 4 11.97 -7.62 10.48
C LEU A 4 12.07 -6.42 9.52
N ILE A 5 12.17 -6.69 8.22
CA ILE A 5 12.19 -5.66 7.17
C ILE A 5 10.84 -4.91 7.12
N SER A 6 9.72 -5.57 7.45
CA SER A 6 8.40 -4.94 7.52
C SER A 6 8.30 -3.96 8.70
N GLU A 7 8.78 -4.34 9.88
CA GLU A 7 8.69 -3.49 11.09
C GLU A 7 9.53 -2.22 10.97
N ASP A 8 10.72 -2.30 10.39
CA ASP A 8 11.57 -1.12 10.17
C ASP A 8 10.93 -0.14 9.19
N ILE A 9 10.28 -0.65 8.14
CA ILE A 9 9.52 0.17 7.17
C ILE A 9 8.34 0.84 7.87
N GLU A 10 7.54 0.09 8.62
CA GLU A 10 6.38 0.59 9.38
C GLU A 10 6.80 1.66 10.40
N ALA A 11 7.92 1.45 11.10
CA ALA A 11 8.46 2.43 12.05
C ALA A 11 8.88 3.74 11.36
N LYS A 12 9.55 3.65 10.21
CA LYS A 12 9.90 4.84 9.41
C LYS A 12 8.66 5.56 8.91
N LEU A 13 7.65 4.83 8.43
CA LEU A 13 6.37 5.40 7.99
C LEU A 13 5.64 6.10 9.15
N LEU A 14 5.63 5.48 10.33
CA LEU A 14 5.04 6.06 11.53
C LEU A 14 5.77 7.33 11.98
N ALA A 15 7.09 7.39 11.78
CA ALA A 15 7.92 8.56 12.06
C ALA A 15 7.94 9.59 10.91
N ASN A 16 7.24 9.34 9.81
CA ASN A 16 7.26 10.16 8.59
C ASN A 16 8.68 10.37 8.01
N LEU A 17 9.52 9.34 8.09
CA LEU A 17 10.90 9.35 7.59
C LEU A 17 11.01 8.74 6.18
N PRO A 18 12.02 9.16 5.38
CA PRO A 18 12.28 8.56 4.08
C PRO A 18 12.70 7.09 4.18
N ILE A 19 12.37 6.30 3.16
CA ILE A 19 12.57 4.86 3.12
C ILE A 19 13.43 4.51 1.91
N ASP A 20 14.56 3.87 2.16
CA ASP A 20 15.41 3.34 1.09
C ASP A 20 14.70 2.18 0.41
N ILE A 21 14.41 2.32 -0.89
CA ILE A 21 13.79 1.26 -1.70
C ILE A 21 14.81 0.24 -2.22
N GLY A 22 16.10 0.49 -1.95
CA GLY A 22 17.27 -0.25 -2.41
C GLY A 22 18.13 0.63 -3.30
N ASN A 23 19.46 0.49 -3.16
CA ASN A 23 20.53 1.31 -3.77
C ASN A 23 20.72 2.73 -3.21
N GLY A 24 20.05 3.08 -2.11
CA GLY A 24 20.11 4.40 -1.50
C GLY A 24 19.02 5.36 -2.00
N LEU A 25 18.19 4.94 -2.96
CA LEU A 25 17.08 5.74 -3.49
C LEU A 25 15.96 5.84 -2.44
N LEU A 26 15.64 7.06 -2.01
CA LEU A 26 14.74 7.32 -0.88
C LEU A 26 13.32 7.67 -1.35
N TYR A 27 12.35 6.85 -0.96
CA TYR A 27 10.92 7.18 -1.01
C TYR A 27 10.54 8.10 0.14
N TYR A 28 9.85 9.19 -0.17
CA TYR A 28 9.32 10.16 0.79
C TYR A 28 7.80 9.99 0.94
N PRO A 29 7.30 9.60 2.13
CA PRO A 29 5.86 9.52 2.38
C PRO A 29 5.18 10.87 2.11
N THR A 30 4.10 10.86 1.33
CA THR A 30 3.37 12.09 0.99
C THR A 30 2.42 12.47 2.13
N PRO A 31 2.54 13.69 2.71
CA PRO A 31 1.55 14.23 3.64
C PRO A 31 0.17 14.34 2.99
N PHE A 32 -0.90 14.10 3.73
CA PHE A 32 -2.26 14.13 3.21
C PHE A 32 -2.63 15.49 2.62
N ILE A 33 -2.18 16.59 3.22
CA ILE A 33 -2.39 17.94 2.67
C ILE A 33 -1.83 18.10 1.25
N LYS A 34 -0.67 17.51 0.95
CA LYS A 34 -0.10 17.53 -0.40
C LYS A 34 -0.90 16.67 -1.37
N ALA A 35 -1.39 15.51 -0.91
CA ALA A 35 -2.28 14.67 -1.72
C ALA A 35 -3.61 15.38 -2.05
N VAL A 36 -4.14 16.19 -1.12
CA VAL A 36 -5.33 17.02 -1.35
C VAL A 36 -5.05 18.16 -2.33
N ASP A 37 -3.90 18.83 -2.20
CA ASP A 37 -3.48 19.93 -3.09
C ASP A 37 -3.35 19.47 -4.55
N ILE A 38 -2.80 18.27 -4.78
CA ILE A 38 -2.72 17.60 -6.09
C ILE A 38 -4.11 17.14 -6.59
N GLY A 39 -5.06 16.95 -5.67
CA GLY A 39 -6.33 16.29 -5.90
C GLY A 39 -6.25 14.78 -5.67
N LEU A 40 -7.11 14.26 -4.78
CA LEU A 40 -7.06 12.85 -4.35
C LEU A 40 -7.24 11.85 -5.50
N SER A 41 -8.04 12.18 -6.52
CA SER A 41 -8.19 11.33 -7.71
C SER A 41 -6.88 11.22 -8.50
N THR A 42 -6.19 12.34 -8.68
CA THR A 42 -4.88 12.41 -9.35
C THR A 42 -3.81 11.70 -8.52
N TYR A 43 -3.80 11.91 -7.20
CA TYR A 43 -2.89 11.20 -6.31
C TYR A 43 -3.12 9.68 -6.31
N ASN A 44 -4.38 9.22 -6.32
CA ASN A 44 -4.70 7.80 -6.44
C ASN A 44 -4.28 7.23 -7.79
N LEU A 45 -4.43 8.00 -8.88
CA LEU A 45 -3.89 7.63 -10.19
C LEU A 45 -2.37 7.44 -10.09
N TYR A 46 -1.63 8.41 -9.54
CA TYR A 46 -0.19 8.34 -9.34
C TYR A 46 0.25 7.06 -8.64
N VAL A 47 -0.42 6.69 -7.55
CA VAL A 47 -0.13 5.44 -6.83
C VAL A 47 -0.42 4.22 -7.70
N SER A 48 -1.56 4.21 -8.41
CA SER A 48 -2.00 3.08 -9.23
C SER A 48 -1.05 2.76 -10.40
N LEU A 49 -0.38 3.76 -10.98
CA LEU A 49 0.57 3.58 -12.09
C LEU A 49 1.73 2.65 -11.71
N PHE A 50 2.12 2.62 -10.44
CA PHE A 50 3.20 1.75 -9.96
C PHE A 50 2.71 0.41 -9.46
N LEU A 51 1.41 0.18 -9.32
CA LEU A 51 0.85 -1.09 -8.83
C LEU A 51 0.58 -2.10 -9.96
N ILE A 52 1.27 -1.95 -11.09
CA ILE A 52 1.24 -2.88 -12.20
C ILE A 52 1.61 -4.29 -11.71
N ASP A 53 0.76 -5.26 -12.05
CA ASP A 53 0.96 -6.67 -11.75
C ASP A 53 0.91 -7.47 -13.06
N LYS A 54 2.07 -7.94 -13.52
CA LYS A 54 2.19 -8.76 -14.73
C LYS A 54 1.27 -9.98 -14.73
N THR A 55 0.97 -10.52 -13.54
CA THR A 55 0.08 -11.70 -13.41
C THR A 55 -1.38 -11.39 -13.72
N SER A 56 -1.75 -10.12 -13.81
CA SER A 56 -3.07 -9.68 -14.27
C SER A 56 -3.20 -9.70 -15.80
N ILE A 57 -2.08 -9.77 -16.52
CA ILE A 57 -2.07 -9.87 -17.98
C ILE A 57 -2.09 -11.36 -18.36
N ASN A 58 -3.05 -11.74 -19.20
CA ASN A 58 -3.40 -13.14 -19.49
C ASN A 58 -2.21 -13.91 -20.12
N LYS A 59 -1.61 -14.86 -19.39
CA LYS A 59 -0.71 -16.01 -19.74
C LYS A 59 0.29 -15.94 -20.93
N ALA A 60 0.44 -14.82 -21.63
CA ALA A 60 1.29 -14.69 -22.82
C ALA A 60 2.56 -13.87 -22.60
N ILE A 61 2.81 -13.42 -21.37
CA ILE A 61 4.01 -12.66 -21.02
C ILE A 61 5.10 -13.63 -20.60
N ASP A 62 6.28 -13.49 -21.21
CA ASP A 62 7.50 -14.21 -20.85
C ASP A 62 7.83 -13.99 -19.37
N ASP A 63 8.14 -15.05 -18.64
CA ASP A 63 8.44 -14.98 -17.20
C ASP A 63 9.60 -14.04 -16.87
N ARG A 64 10.51 -13.79 -17.83
CA ARG A 64 11.64 -12.86 -17.71
C ARG A 64 11.20 -11.40 -17.66
N ILE A 65 10.01 -11.07 -18.15
CA ILE A 65 9.46 -9.71 -18.10
C ILE A 65 9.03 -9.42 -16.67
N THR A 66 9.57 -8.35 -16.10
CA THR A 66 9.27 -7.88 -14.75
C THR A 66 8.14 -6.85 -14.76
N ASN A 67 7.59 -6.52 -13.58
CA ASN A 67 6.62 -5.42 -13.46
C ASN A 67 7.25 -4.09 -13.88
N PHE A 68 8.56 -3.91 -13.63
CA PHE A 68 9.30 -2.73 -14.05
C PHE A 68 9.37 -2.61 -15.57
N ASP A 69 9.62 -3.71 -16.29
CA ASP A 69 9.68 -3.68 -17.76
C ASP A 69 8.35 -3.26 -18.37
N ILE A 70 7.23 -3.72 -17.79
CA ILE A 70 5.89 -3.29 -18.22
C ILE A 70 5.68 -1.80 -17.91
N PHE A 71 6.04 -1.34 -16.72
CA PHE A 71 5.98 0.08 -16.37
C PHE A 71 6.82 0.94 -17.34
N TYR A 72 8.06 0.56 -17.60
CA TYR A 72 8.97 1.26 -18.50
C TYR A 72 8.43 1.29 -19.93
N ALA A 73 7.91 0.17 -20.43
CA ALA A 73 7.28 0.09 -21.75
C ALA A 73 6.06 1.01 -21.88
N ASN A 74 5.23 1.13 -20.83
CA ASN A 74 4.11 2.09 -20.84
C ASN A 74 4.63 3.53 -20.88
N CYS A 75 5.65 3.88 -20.09
CA CYS A 75 6.31 5.20 -20.18
C CYS A 75 6.90 5.48 -21.57
N TYR A 76 7.39 4.44 -22.26
CA TYR A 76 7.99 4.59 -23.58
C TYR A 76 6.92 4.80 -24.68
N HIS A 77 5.79 4.10 -24.60
CA HIS A 77 4.78 4.07 -25.66
C HIS A 77 3.59 5.01 -25.44
N ASP A 78 3.33 5.46 -24.21
CA ASP A 78 2.20 6.31 -23.85
C ASP A 78 2.72 7.57 -23.13
N THR A 79 2.61 8.71 -23.82
CA THR A 79 3.08 10.01 -23.29
C THR A 79 2.25 10.48 -22.10
N GLU A 80 0.94 10.23 -22.09
CA GLU A 80 0.08 10.62 -20.96
C GLU A 80 0.42 9.78 -19.73
N PHE A 81 0.65 8.47 -19.91
CA PHE A 81 1.14 7.59 -18.86
C PHE A 81 2.49 8.08 -18.32
N LYS A 82 3.44 8.38 -19.22
CA LYS A 82 4.77 8.87 -18.85
C LYS A 82 4.69 10.14 -18.02
N ASP A 83 3.96 11.14 -18.47
CA ASP A 83 3.86 12.44 -17.80
C ASP A 83 3.26 12.29 -16.39
N ALA A 84 2.22 11.45 -16.25
CA ALA A 84 1.63 11.14 -14.96
C ALA A 84 2.60 10.37 -14.05
N ALA A 85 3.29 9.35 -14.58
CA ALA A 85 4.27 8.57 -13.84
C ALA A 85 5.46 9.42 -13.39
N PHE A 86 5.96 10.31 -14.25
CA PHE A 86 7.10 11.18 -13.95
C PHE A 86 6.73 12.26 -12.92
N SER A 87 5.51 12.79 -12.99
CA SER A 87 4.96 13.67 -11.95
C SER A 87 4.89 12.96 -10.59
N ALA A 88 4.46 11.70 -10.59
CA ALA A 88 4.39 10.89 -9.39
C ALA A 88 5.77 10.52 -8.83
N LEU A 89 6.72 10.13 -9.67
CA LEU A 89 8.11 9.87 -9.27
C LEU A 89 8.74 11.12 -8.66
N ARG A 90 8.52 12.30 -9.25
CA ARG A 90 8.98 13.58 -8.68
C ARG A 90 8.39 13.85 -7.30
N LEU A 91 7.11 13.55 -7.11
CA LEU A 91 6.47 13.65 -5.79
C LEU A 91 7.10 12.71 -4.76
N PHE A 92 7.30 11.45 -5.14
CA PHE A 92 7.72 10.38 -4.23
C PHE A 92 9.22 10.36 -3.93
N PHE A 93 10.06 10.81 -4.86
CA PHE A 93 11.52 10.83 -4.70
C PHE A 93 12.09 12.23 -4.52
N MET A 94 11.25 13.27 -4.67
CA MET A 94 11.65 14.70 -4.61
C MET A 94 12.72 15.09 -5.63
N GLU A 95 12.78 14.36 -6.75
CA GLU A 95 13.81 14.53 -7.78
C GLU A 95 13.23 14.35 -9.19
N GLU A 96 13.91 14.93 -10.18
CA GLU A 96 13.52 14.80 -11.58
C GLU A 96 13.93 13.44 -12.15
N PRO A 97 12.98 12.62 -12.61
CA PRO A 97 13.28 11.35 -13.27
C PRO A 97 13.58 11.54 -14.75
N GLU A 98 14.51 10.74 -15.28
CA GLU A 98 14.77 10.61 -16.71
C GLU A 98 14.75 9.13 -17.14
N MET A 99 14.27 8.85 -18.35
CA MET A 99 14.39 7.49 -18.92
C MET A 99 15.82 7.30 -19.41
N TYR A 100 16.41 6.16 -19.08
CA TYR A 100 17.76 5.80 -19.50
C TYR A 100 17.81 4.35 -19.97
N GLU A 101 18.45 4.13 -21.11
CA GLU A 101 18.63 2.83 -21.72
C GLU A 101 20.10 2.67 -22.14
N ASP A 102 20.70 1.55 -21.76
CA ASP A 102 22.04 1.17 -22.17
C ASP A 102 22.15 -0.35 -22.44
N ILE A 103 23.39 -0.83 -22.54
CA ILE A 103 23.68 -2.24 -22.83
C ILE A 103 23.25 -3.17 -21.68
N GLU A 104 23.20 -2.65 -20.44
CA GLU A 104 22.81 -3.41 -19.25
C GLU A 104 21.28 -3.45 -19.05
N GLY A 105 20.54 -2.56 -19.71
CA GLY A 105 19.09 -2.61 -19.81
C GLY A 105 18.43 -1.23 -19.68
N VAL A 106 17.21 -1.21 -19.16
CA VAL A 106 16.39 -0.01 -19.00
C VAL A 106 16.29 0.41 -17.53
N SER A 107 16.24 1.71 -17.28
CA SER A 107 16.10 2.29 -15.94
C SER A 107 15.49 3.69 -15.98
N ILE A 108 14.98 4.13 -14.83
CA ILE A 108 14.71 5.54 -14.58
C ILE A 108 15.85 6.08 -13.71
N ILE A 109 16.55 7.11 -14.17
CA ILE A 109 17.65 7.75 -13.45
C ILE A 109 17.17 9.02 -12.77
N PHE A 110 17.78 9.35 -11.63
CA PHE A 110 17.62 10.63 -10.95
C PHE A 110 18.98 11.38 -11.02
N PRO A 111 19.15 12.31 -11.98
CA PRO A 111 20.47 12.85 -12.32
C PRO A 111 21.21 13.59 -11.20
N SER A 112 20.46 14.15 -10.23
CA SER A 112 21.03 14.89 -9.09
C SER A 112 21.93 14.04 -8.20
N ASN A 113 21.66 12.74 -8.09
CA ASN A 113 22.39 11.83 -7.22
C ASN A 113 22.88 10.55 -7.92
N GLY A 114 22.52 10.35 -9.20
CA GLY A 114 22.91 9.18 -9.98
C GLY A 114 22.24 7.87 -9.52
N LEU A 115 21.20 7.97 -8.68
CA LEU A 115 20.42 6.82 -8.22
C LEU A 115 19.40 6.43 -9.27
N ILE A 116 19.00 5.16 -9.23
CA ILE A 116 18.19 4.57 -10.29
C ILE A 116 17.02 3.76 -9.73
N LEU A 117 15.89 3.82 -10.42
CA LEU A 117 14.78 2.89 -10.28
C LEU A 117 14.83 1.90 -11.44
N ASN A 118 14.91 0.61 -11.12
CA ASN A 118 14.98 -0.48 -12.09
C ASN A 118 14.33 -1.76 -11.54
N PHE A 119 14.41 -2.85 -12.29
CA PHE A 119 13.82 -4.13 -11.89
C PHE A 119 14.32 -4.67 -10.53
N LYS A 120 15.50 -4.24 -10.04
CA LYS A 120 16.07 -4.73 -8.77
C LYS A 120 15.42 -4.10 -7.53
N ASN A 121 14.90 -2.87 -7.64
CA ASN A 121 14.29 -2.14 -6.52
C ASN A 121 12.80 -1.78 -6.74
N PHE A 122 12.26 -1.98 -7.94
CA PHE A 122 10.85 -1.68 -8.23
C PHE A 122 9.86 -2.47 -7.36
N ASP A 123 10.10 -3.76 -7.12
CA ASP A 123 9.19 -4.58 -6.29
C ASP A 123 9.17 -4.10 -4.82
N ASN A 124 10.31 -3.62 -4.30
CA ASN A 124 10.38 -3.01 -2.97
C ASN A 124 9.57 -1.71 -2.93
N PHE A 125 9.70 -0.89 -3.98
CA PHE A 125 8.89 0.33 -4.11
C PHE A 125 7.39 0.01 -4.15
N GLN A 126 6.98 -1.00 -4.91
CA GLN A 126 5.59 -1.48 -4.92
C GLN A 126 5.12 -1.94 -3.53
N LEU A 127 5.98 -2.66 -2.79
CA LEU A 127 5.68 -3.10 -1.43
C LEU A 127 5.45 -1.90 -0.50
N ILE A 128 6.32 -0.90 -0.54
CA ILE A 128 6.19 0.33 0.25
C ILE A 128 4.89 1.06 -0.07
N LEU A 129 4.56 1.24 -1.35
CA LEU A 129 3.29 1.87 -1.75
C LEU A 129 2.07 1.10 -1.22
N LYS A 130 2.10 -0.24 -1.28
CA LYS A 130 1.02 -1.08 -0.73
C LYS A 130 0.90 -0.90 0.78
N THR A 131 2.01 -0.89 1.51
CA THR A 131 2.04 -0.67 2.97
C THR A 131 1.52 0.71 3.34
N VAL A 132 1.99 1.77 2.67
CA VAL A 132 1.56 3.16 2.92
C VAL A 132 0.04 3.29 2.80
N HIS A 133 -0.53 2.65 1.78
CA HIS A 133 -1.94 2.74 1.46
C HIS A 133 -2.81 1.65 2.10
N HIS A 134 -2.24 0.82 3.00
CA HIS A 134 -2.93 -0.33 3.61
C HIS A 134 -3.64 -1.22 2.56
N LEU A 135 -3.04 -1.32 1.37
CA LEU A 135 -3.54 -2.19 0.33
C LEU A 135 -3.18 -3.61 0.73
N LYS A 136 -4.18 -4.50 0.72
CA LYS A 136 -3.92 -5.92 0.95
C LYS A 136 -2.91 -6.39 -0.09
N THR A 137 -1.71 -6.75 0.36
CA THR A 137 -0.87 -7.67 -0.40
C THR A 137 -1.73 -8.90 -0.56
N ASN A 138 -2.23 -9.12 -1.79
CA ASN A 138 -2.74 -10.42 -2.14
C ASN A 138 -1.54 -11.37 -2.02
N ASN A 139 -1.31 -11.89 -0.81
CA ASN A 139 -0.84 -13.25 -0.66
C ASN A 139 -1.93 -14.08 -1.33
N LYS A 140 -1.90 -14.12 -2.67
CA LYS A 140 -2.53 -15.21 -3.41
C LYS A 140 -2.00 -16.42 -2.67
N PRO A 141 -2.86 -17.29 -2.11
CA PRO A 141 -2.37 -18.53 -1.56
C PRO A 141 -1.52 -19.12 -2.69
N GLU A 142 -0.24 -19.39 -2.43
CA GLU A 142 0.57 -20.21 -3.32
C GLU A 142 -0.11 -21.58 -3.31
N PHE A 143 -1.15 -21.69 -4.11
CA PHE A 143 -1.72 -22.97 -4.43
C PHE A 143 -0.69 -23.60 -5.33
N ASN A 144 0.07 -24.54 -4.78
CA ASN A 144 0.97 -25.39 -5.54
C ASN A 144 0.28 -26.75 -5.73
N PRO A 145 -0.66 -26.87 -6.70
CA PRO A 145 -1.45 -28.08 -6.88
C PRO A 145 -0.54 -29.23 -7.29
N LYS A 146 -0.59 -30.31 -6.51
CA LYS A 146 0.16 -31.55 -6.79
C LYS A 146 -0.51 -32.43 -7.84
N ASP A 147 -1.77 -32.16 -8.21
CA ASP A 147 -2.52 -32.92 -9.22
C ASP A 147 -3.60 -32.08 -9.95
N SER A 148 -4.15 -32.66 -11.01
CA SER A 148 -5.15 -32.03 -11.88
C SER A 148 -6.51 -31.79 -11.20
N ARG A 149 -6.83 -32.54 -10.13
CA ARG A 149 -8.07 -32.36 -9.36
C ARG A 149 -7.97 -31.17 -8.41
N ALA A 150 -6.81 -30.98 -7.79
CA ALA A 150 -6.48 -29.80 -7.00
C ALA A 150 -6.53 -28.55 -7.86
N GLN A 151 -5.98 -28.59 -9.09
CA GLN A 151 -6.08 -27.48 -10.04
C GLN A 151 -7.54 -27.12 -10.36
N ALA A 152 -8.39 -28.11 -10.66
CA ALA A 152 -9.81 -27.88 -10.95
C ALA A 152 -10.57 -27.26 -9.76
N MET A 153 -10.23 -27.67 -8.53
CA MET A 153 -10.79 -27.12 -7.30
C MET A 153 -10.37 -25.65 -7.09
N ILE A 154 -9.10 -25.34 -7.34
CA ILE A 154 -8.56 -23.97 -7.26
C ILE A 154 -9.24 -23.08 -8.30
N ASP A 155 -9.40 -23.57 -9.52
CA ASP A 155 -10.05 -22.84 -10.62
C ASP A 155 -11.52 -22.52 -10.28
N LEU A 156 -12.24 -23.45 -9.66
CA LEU A 156 -13.59 -23.24 -9.14
C LEU A 156 -13.66 -22.14 -8.07
N ILE A 157 -12.73 -22.17 -7.10
CA ILE A 157 -12.66 -21.16 -6.03
C ILE A 157 -12.37 -19.78 -6.61
N LEU A 158 -11.42 -19.67 -7.55
CA LEU A 158 -11.08 -18.42 -8.22
C LEU A 158 -12.24 -17.88 -9.07
N LYS A 159 -12.97 -18.77 -9.76
CA LYS A 159 -14.13 -18.42 -10.57
C LYS A 159 -15.29 -17.92 -9.72
N GLN A 160 -15.53 -18.54 -8.56
CA GLN A 160 -16.53 -18.07 -7.59
C GLN A 160 -16.15 -16.72 -6.98
N ARG A 161 -14.87 -16.48 -6.67
CA ARG A 161 -14.40 -15.17 -6.17
C ARG A 161 -14.58 -14.05 -7.19
N LYS A 162 -14.37 -14.31 -8.48
CA LYS A 162 -14.61 -13.33 -9.56
C LYS A 162 -16.11 -12.99 -9.75
N GLN A 163 -17.00 -13.87 -9.32
CA GLN A 163 -18.45 -13.68 -9.42
C GLN A 163 -19.07 -13.05 -8.17
N GLN A 164 -18.31 -12.91 -7.08
CA GLN A 164 -18.80 -12.20 -5.91
C GLN A 164 -18.94 -10.71 -6.24
N PRO A 165 -20.08 -10.08 -5.91
CA PRO A 165 -20.23 -8.64 -6.07
C PRO A 165 -19.12 -7.94 -5.29
N THR A 166 -18.41 -7.02 -5.95
CA THR A 166 -17.41 -6.18 -5.29
C THR A 166 -18.10 -5.48 -4.13
N PRO A 167 -17.66 -5.68 -2.87
CA PRO A 167 -18.24 -5.01 -1.73
C PRO A 167 -18.23 -3.50 -1.99
N LYS A 168 -19.38 -2.83 -1.87
CA LYS A 168 -19.40 -1.37 -1.95
C LYS A 168 -18.45 -0.82 -0.88
N GLU A 169 -17.52 0.03 -1.30
CA GLU A 169 -16.59 0.69 -0.41
C GLU A 169 -17.40 1.56 0.56
N LYS A 170 -17.42 1.17 1.84
CA LYS A 170 -18.23 1.83 2.87
C LYS A 170 -17.54 3.04 3.50
N MET A 171 -16.23 3.18 3.26
CA MET A 171 -15.38 4.14 3.96
C MET A 171 -14.30 4.63 3.01
N THR A 172 -14.17 5.95 2.90
CA THR A 172 -13.14 6.62 2.09
C THR A 172 -12.10 7.27 2.99
N LEU A 173 -10.90 7.54 2.47
CA LEU A 173 -9.86 8.28 3.21
C LEU A 173 -10.37 9.64 3.74
N VAL A 174 -11.21 10.35 2.98
CA VAL A 174 -11.84 11.60 3.43
C VAL A 174 -12.74 11.37 4.63
N SER A 175 -13.56 10.30 4.62
CA SER A 175 -14.41 9.96 5.77
C SER A 175 -13.61 9.53 7.00
N ILE A 176 -12.45 8.88 6.79
CA ILE A 176 -11.51 8.51 7.87
C ILE A 176 -10.92 9.77 8.51
N VAL A 177 -10.38 10.69 7.68
CA VAL A 177 -9.81 11.96 8.16
C VAL A 177 -10.85 12.79 8.91
N SER A 178 -12.07 12.88 8.36
CA SER A 178 -13.19 13.55 9.03
C SER A 178 -13.52 12.89 10.38
N GLY A 179 -13.67 11.55 10.40
CA GLY A 179 -13.96 10.80 11.62
C GLY A 179 -12.89 10.98 12.70
N LEU A 180 -11.61 10.94 12.31
CA LEU A 180 -10.50 11.19 13.24
C LEU A 180 -10.48 12.63 13.76
N SER A 181 -10.85 13.61 12.93
CA SER A 181 -10.83 15.04 13.30
C SER A 181 -11.89 15.42 14.33
N TRP A 182 -13.00 14.69 14.37
CA TRP A 182 -14.12 14.94 15.28
C TRP A 182 -14.15 14.00 16.49
N LYS A 183 -13.33 12.95 16.48
CA LYS A 183 -13.20 12.05 17.61
C LYS A 183 -12.33 12.68 18.71
N SER A 184 -12.66 12.43 19.97
CA SER A 184 -11.87 12.87 21.13
C SER A 184 -10.56 12.08 21.26
N ASN A 185 -9.65 12.21 20.31
CA ASN A 185 -8.32 11.59 20.29
C ASN A 185 -7.18 12.59 20.62
N GLY A 186 -7.51 13.87 20.83
CA GLY A 186 -6.54 14.91 21.17
C GLY A 186 -5.71 15.45 20.00
N VAL A 187 -6.06 15.08 18.76
CA VAL A 187 -5.36 15.55 17.55
C VAL A 187 -6.29 16.49 16.78
N SER A 188 -5.80 17.68 16.43
CA SER A 188 -6.55 18.64 15.63
C SER A 188 -6.61 18.22 14.16
N ILE A 189 -7.61 18.73 13.43
CA ILE A 189 -7.69 18.53 11.98
C ILE A 189 -6.41 18.98 11.27
N LYS A 190 -5.78 20.08 11.71
CA LYS A 190 -4.54 20.59 11.13
C LYS A 190 -3.41 19.57 11.26
N GLU A 191 -3.23 18.99 12.43
CA GLU A 191 -2.22 17.95 12.66
C GLU A 191 -2.50 16.70 11.83
N ILE A 192 -3.76 16.28 11.69
CA ILE A 192 -4.14 15.14 10.84
C ILE A 192 -3.80 15.40 9.37
N LEU A 193 -4.01 16.62 8.87
CA LEU A 193 -3.69 16.97 7.48
C LEU A 193 -2.18 16.90 7.19
N ASP A 194 -1.34 17.11 8.21
CA ASP A 194 0.13 17.03 8.10
C ASP A 194 0.66 15.59 8.18
N LEU A 195 -0.18 14.62 8.59
CA LEU A 195 0.19 13.19 8.61
C LEU A 195 0.29 12.62 7.19
N ASN A 196 1.16 11.62 7.02
CA ASN A 196 1.15 10.80 5.81
C ASN A 196 -0.02 9.78 5.83
N ILE A 197 -0.30 9.21 4.67
CA ILE A 197 -1.43 8.27 4.48
C ILE A 197 -1.34 7.06 5.42
N TYR A 198 -0.13 6.53 5.66
CA TYR A 198 0.08 5.41 6.57
C TYR A 198 -0.32 5.77 8.00
N GLN A 199 0.15 6.92 8.50
CA GLN A 199 -0.16 7.40 9.84
C GLN A 199 -1.67 7.61 10.05
N ILE A 200 -2.38 8.08 9.02
CA ILE A 200 -3.85 8.26 9.07
C ILE A 200 -4.56 6.91 9.23
N TYR A 201 -4.23 5.94 8.38
CA TYR A 201 -4.83 4.60 8.49
C TYR A 201 -4.45 3.91 9.79
N ASN A 202 -3.18 3.97 10.19
CA ASN A 202 -2.72 3.40 11.45
C ASN A 202 -3.46 4.04 12.63
N GLY A 203 -3.52 5.37 12.69
CA GLY A 203 -4.25 6.10 13.71
C GLY A 203 -5.73 5.71 13.76
N PHE A 204 -6.38 5.55 12.61
CA PHE A 204 -7.76 5.07 12.51
C PHE A 204 -7.95 3.65 13.07
N PHE A 205 -7.14 2.68 12.63
CA PHE A 205 -7.26 1.29 13.08
C PHE A 205 -6.94 1.16 14.57
N THR A 206 -5.88 1.79 15.06
CA THR A 206 -5.55 1.80 16.50
C THR A 206 -6.68 2.43 17.32
N THR A 207 -7.22 3.56 16.87
CA THR A 207 -8.31 4.26 17.54
C THR A 207 -9.60 3.43 17.58
N ASN A 208 -9.87 2.63 16.55
CA ASN A 208 -11.00 1.70 16.53
C ASN A 208 -10.75 0.49 17.46
N ASN A 209 -9.52 -0.04 17.50
CA ASN A 209 -9.16 -1.14 18.39
C ASN A 209 -9.27 -0.73 19.88
N ILE A 210 -8.84 0.49 20.23
CA ILE A 210 -9.00 1.06 21.57
C ILE A 210 -10.47 1.10 21.98
N ASP A 211 -11.35 1.66 21.13
CA ASP A 211 -12.79 1.73 21.41
C ASP A 211 -13.41 0.35 21.56
N ASN A 212 -13.13 -0.55 20.62
CA ASN A 212 -13.67 -1.91 20.66
C ASN A 212 -13.25 -2.62 21.95
N TYR A 213 -11.99 -2.44 22.38
CA TYR A 213 -11.50 -2.99 23.64
C TYR A 213 -12.25 -2.40 24.85
N HIS A 214 -12.40 -1.08 24.93
CA HIS A 214 -13.10 -0.42 26.04
C HIS A 214 -14.60 -0.74 26.09
N HIS A 215 -15.28 -0.76 24.94
CA HIS A 215 -16.69 -1.16 24.86
C HIS A 215 -16.88 -2.62 25.29
N THR A 216 -15.98 -3.52 24.86
CA THR A 216 -16.04 -4.93 25.25
C THR A 216 -15.85 -5.09 26.76
N LEU A 217 -14.85 -4.43 27.35
CA LEU A 217 -14.64 -4.43 28.79
C LEU A 217 -15.86 -3.89 29.55
N SER A 218 -16.43 -2.78 29.07
CA SER A 218 -17.60 -2.17 29.69
C SER A 218 -18.82 -3.09 29.65
N ALA A 219 -19.02 -3.80 28.54
CA ALA A 219 -20.09 -4.79 28.39
C ALA A 219 -19.88 -6.01 29.32
N ILE A 220 -18.64 -6.48 29.46
CA ILE A 220 -18.30 -7.53 30.43
C ILE A 220 -18.60 -7.06 31.86
N TYR A 221 -18.18 -5.85 32.24
CA TYR A 221 -18.42 -5.32 33.59
C TYR A 221 -19.90 -5.05 33.87
N ALA A 222 -20.67 -4.65 32.87
CA ALA A 222 -22.12 -4.50 32.97
C ALA A 222 -22.88 -5.84 33.00
N GLY A 223 -22.18 -6.97 32.80
CA GLY A 223 -22.78 -8.30 32.77
C GLY A 223 -23.61 -8.60 31.51
N THR A 224 -23.44 -7.80 30.43
CA THR A 224 -24.20 -7.98 29.18
C THR A 224 -23.56 -8.99 28.24
N ILE A 225 -22.27 -9.32 28.43
CA ILE A 225 -21.53 -10.31 27.64
C ILE A 225 -20.74 -11.24 28.57
N ASP A 226 -20.76 -12.55 28.28
CA ASP A 226 -19.96 -13.55 29.00
C ASP A 226 -18.49 -13.53 28.53
N SER A 227 -17.60 -13.17 29.44
CA SER A 227 -16.15 -13.14 29.21
C SER A 227 -15.50 -14.49 28.91
N LYS A 228 -16.15 -15.62 29.23
CA LYS A 228 -15.55 -16.97 29.10
C LYS A 228 -15.12 -17.33 27.67
N ASN A 229 -15.78 -16.76 26.67
CA ASN A 229 -15.50 -17.03 25.26
C ASN A 229 -14.68 -15.92 24.57
N ILE A 230 -14.28 -14.87 25.31
CA ILE A 230 -13.54 -13.75 24.75
C ILE A 230 -12.05 -13.92 25.04
N LYS A 231 -11.26 -14.05 23.98
CA LYS A 231 -9.80 -14.05 24.06
C LYS A 231 -9.30 -12.61 24.16
N MET A 232 -9.14 -12.11 25.38
CA MET A 232 -8.71 -10.72 25.62
C MET A 232 -7.37 -10.37 24.96
N ALA A 233 -6.47 -11.34 24.82
CA ALA A 233 -5.21 -11.18 24.11
C ALA A 233 -5.41 -10.85 22.62
N ASP A 234 -6.44 -11.39 21.98
CA ASP A 234 -6.73 -11.17 20.55
C ASP A 234 -7.36 -9.79 20.31
N MET A 235 -7.92 -9.17 21.36
CA MET A 235 -8.57 -7.86 21.32
C MET A 235 -7.69 -6.73 21.85
N HIS A 236 -6.45 -7.02 22.26
CA HIS A 236 -5.58 -6.02 22.82
C HIS A 236 -5.32 -4.90 21.80
N TRP A 237 -5.48 -3.65 22.22
CA TRP A 237 -5.48 -2.48 21.33
C TRP A 237 -4.14 -2.24 20.62
N ALA A 238 -3.04 -2.77 21.16
CA ALA A 238 -1.71 -2.74 20.57
C ALA A 238 -1.40 -3.93 19.65
N ASN A 239 -2.37 -4.81 19.37
CA ASN A 239 -2.19 -5.86 18.38
C ASN A 239 -1.98 -5.24 16.99
N LYS A 240 -1.14 -5.89 16.18
CA LYS A 240 -0.88 -5.44 14.81
C LYS A 240 -2.21 -5.32 14.03
N PRO A 241 -2.46 -4.19 13.35
CA PRO A 241 -3.66 -3.99 12.53
C PRO A 241 -3.70 -4.90 11.30
#